data_AF-A0A060R9B7-F1
#
_entry.id   AF-A0A060R9B7-F1
#
_cell.length_a   1.000
_cell.length_b   1.000
_cell.length_c   1.000
_cell.angle_alpha   90.00
_cell.angle_beta   90.00
_cell.angle_gamma   90.00
#
_symmetry.space_group_name_H-M   'P 1'
#
loop_
_entity.id
_entity.type
_entity.pdbx_description
1 polymer ?
#
loop_
_entity_poly.entity_id
_entity_poly.type
_entity_poly.pdbx_seq_one_letter_code
_entity_poly.pdbx_strand_id
1 'polypeptide(L)'
;MKAIILDTSILCVWLQVPKKETCGKGEVIYDYNKVKTEIEKALSENSILVLPLAAIIETGNHISQCPGDKHHIATKFENWINDTVNGLSPWAAFSKQSILWEGENLKMVAKRWRENINSDHSYGDASIVDVANFYNKMPIIHEVVIFTGDEGLKSYEPKKKQSIIQPRRNQK
;
A
#
# COMPACT_ATOMS: atom_id res chain seq x y z
N MET A 1 7.08 -14.34 2.53
CA MET A 1 7.18 -12.94 2.09
C MET A 1 5.95 -12.17 2.53
N LYS A 2 6.14 -10.88 2.82
CA LYS A 2 5.06 -9.94 3.08
C LYS A 2 4.75 -9.13 1.81
N ALA A 3 3.53 -8.64 1.69
CA ALA A 3 3.18 -7.57 0.75
C ALA A 3 2.94 -6.28 1.53
N ILE A 4 3.69 -5.23 1.22
CA ILE A 4 3.57 -3.91 1.85
C ILE A 4 2.76 -3.02 0.91
N ILE A 5 1.52 -2.74 1.27
CA ILE A 5 0.59 -1.90 0.51
C ILE A 5 0.82 -0.45 0.92
N LEU A 6 1.35 0.37 0.02
CA LEU A 6 1.68 1.76 0.31
C LEU A 6 0.46 2.66 0.14
N ASP A 7 0.15 3.43 1.18
CA ASP A 7 -0.85 4.50 1.14
C ASP A 7 -0.23 5.85 0.75
N THR A 8 -1.06 6.79 0.27
CA THR A 8 -0.72 8.17 -0.10
C THR A 8 0.08 8.87 1.00
N SER A 9 -0.34 8.73 2.26
CA SER A 9 0.31 9.42 3.38
C SER A 9 1.78 9.00 3.54
N ILE A 10 2.07 7.69 3.43
CA ILE A 10 3.43 7.14 3.53
C ILE A 10 4.25 7.47 2.29
N LEU A 11 3.65 7.40 1.09
CA LEU A 11 4.32 7.79 -0.15
C LEU A 11 4.77 9.25 -0.12
N CYS A 12 3.89 10.16 0.33
CA CYS A 12 4.21 11.58 0.44
C CYS A 12 5.39 11.82 1.41
N VAL A 13 5.41 11.15 2.56
CA VAL A 13 6.52 11.22 3.52
C VAL A 13 7.81 10.68 2.91
N TRP A 14 7.74 9.53 2.22
CA TRP A 14 8.93 8.89 1.64
C TRP A 14 9.53 9.69 0.48
N LEU A 15 8.67 10.29 -0.36
CA LEU A 15 9.07 11.21 -1.43
C LEU A 15 9.48 12.60 -0.90
N GLN A 16 9.26 12.85 0.39
CA GLN A 16 9.49 14.15 1.04
C GLN A 16 8.69 15.28 0.36
N VAL A 17 7.42 15.01 0.06
CA VAL A 17 6.51 16.01 -0.50
C VAL A 17 6.36 17.18 0.50
N PRO A 18 6.60 18.43 0.09
CA PRO A 18 6.50 19.57 0.99
C PRO A 18 5.11 19.70 1.63
N LYS A 19 5.08 20.03 2.93
CA LYS A 19 3.90 20.04 3.80
C LYS A 19 3.30 18.66 4.10
N LYS A 20 4.03 17.59 3.78
CA LYS A 20 3.68 16.18 4.05
C LYS A 20 4.87 15.43 4.63
N GLU A 21 5.71 16.11 5.41
CA GLU A 21 6.95 15.58 5.99
C GLU A 21 6.69 14.51 7.05
N THR A 22 5.50 14.50 7.64
CA THR A 22 5.06 13.50 8.60
C THR A 22 3.62 13.07 8.34
N CYS A 23 3.28 11.87 8.79
CA CYS A 23 1.90 11.38 8.86
C CYS A 23 1.68 10.51 10.11
N GLY A 24 0.44 10.17 10.43
CA GLY A 24 0.09 9.51 11.69
C GLY A 24 -0.40 10.48 12.77
N LYS A 25 -0.88 9.91 13.87
CA LYS A 25 -1.40 10.64 15.04
C LYS A 25 -0.98 9.92 16.33
N GLY A 26 -1.06 10.63 17.45
CA GLY A 26 -0.78 10.08 18.76
C GLY A 26 0.64 9.51 18.87
N GLU A 27 0.76 8.25 19.26
CA GLU A 27 2.05 7.58 19.47
C GLU A 27 2.70 7.10 18.16
N VAL A 28 1.93 7.01 17.07
CA VAL A 28 2.40 6.51 15.78
C VAL A 28 2.52 7.69 14.81
N ILE A 29 3.69 8.32 14.81
CA ILE A 29 4.06 9.36 13.84
C ILE A 29 5.21 8.85 12.98
N TYR A 30 5.02 8.88 11.67
CA TYR A 30 6.00 8.52 10.66
C TYR A 30 6.63 9.77 10.07
N ASP A 31 7.96 9.83 10.12
CA ASP A 31 8.78 10.77 9.35
C ASP A 31 9.56 10.00 8.27
N TYR A 32 10.33 10.72 7.45
CA TYR A 32 11.12 10.11 6.39
C TYR A 32 12.03 8.98 6.89
N ASN A 33 12.71 9.16 8.03
CA ASN A 33 13.65 8.16 8.54
C ASN A 33 12.93 6.90 8.99
N LYS A 34 11.82 7.03 9.72
CA LYS A 34 11.01 5.89 10.14
C LYS A 34 10.44 5.13 8.94
N VAL A 35 9.88 5.84 7.95
CA VAL A 35 9.37 5.22 6.72
C VAL A 35 10.48 4.46 5.99
N LYS A 36 11.62 5.11 5.79
CA LYS A 36 12.78 4.50 5.14
C LYS A 36 13.24 3.23 5.88
N THR A 37 13.37 3.27 7.20
CA THR A 37 13.80 2.13 8.02
C THR A 37 12.81 0.96 7.94
N GLU A 38 11.50 1.22 8.03
CA GLU A 38 10.49 0.17 7.91
C GLU A 38 10.50 -0.48 6.52
N ILE A 39 10.71 0.32 5.46
CA ILE A 39 10.85 -0.20 4.10
C ILE A 39 12.11 -1.05 3.97
N GLU A 40 13.28 -0.53 4.37
CA GLU A 40 14.55 -1.27 4.31
C GLU A 40 14.48 -2.60 5.08
N LYS A 41 13.83 -2.59 6.26
CA LYS A 41 13.55 -3.81 7.02
C LYS A 41 12.67 -4.78 6.24
N ALA A 42 11.55 -4.31 5.68
CA ALA A 42 10.67 -5.16 4.87
C ALA A 42 11.41 -5.76 3.66
N LEU A 43 12.26 -4.98 3.00
CA LEU A 43 13.08 -5.44 1.87
C LEU A 43 14.10 -6.50 2.31
N SER A 44 14.74 -6.34 3.46
CA SER A 44 15.66 -7.36 4.02
C SER A 44 14.96 -8.70 4.33
N GLU A 45 13.65 -8.67 4.54
CA GLU A 45 12.80 -9.84 4.79
C GLU A 45 12.19 -10.44 3.50
N ASN A 46 12.71 -10.05 2.33
CA ASN A 46 12.20 -10.44 1.00
C ASN A 46 10.71 -10.10 0.81
N SER A 47 10.27 -8.97 1.35
CA SER A 47 8.92 -8.45 1.11
C SER A 47 8.84 -7.72 -0.23
N ILE A 48 7.64 -7.64 -0.79
CA ILE A 48 7.35 -6.86 -1.99
C ILE A 48 6.64 -5.55 -1.62
N LEU A 49 6.90 -4.50 -2.37
CA LEU A 49 6.18 -3.24 -2.28
C LEU A 49 5.04 -3.24 -3.30
N VAL A 50 3.85 -2.81 -2.89
CA VAL A 50 2.67 -2.69 -3.73
C VAL A 50 2.28 -1.23 -3.77
N LEU A 51 2.13 -0.69 -4.97
CA LEU A 51 1.73 0.70 -5.22
C LEU A 51 0.30 0.72 -5.77
N PRO A 52 -0.74 0.94 -4.92
CA PRO A 52 -2.13 1.00 -5.36
C PRO A 52 -2.40 2.16 -6.32
N LEU A 53 -3.31 1.98 -7.29
CA LEU A 53 -3.67 3.04 -8.24
C LEU A 53 -4.22 4.31 -7.54
N ALA A 54 -5.04 4.16 -6.50
CA ALA A 54 -5.54 5.30 -5.73
C ALA A 54 -4.39 6.12 -5.12
N ALA A 55 -3.42 5.43 -4.50
CA ALA A 55 -2.23 6.06 -3.94
C ALA A 55 -1.37 6.72 -5.03
N ILE A 56 -1.31 6.15 -6.24
CA ILE A 56 -0.64 6.77 -7.40
C ILE A 56 -1.26 8.13 -7.72
N ILE A 57 -2.59 8.15 -7.90
CA ILE A 57 -3.35 9.32 -8.32
C ILE A 57 -3.28 10.42 -7.24
N GLU A 58 -3.53 10.06 -5.97
CA GLU A 58 -3.53 11.03 -4.88
C GLU A 58 -2.15 11.61 -4.59
N THR A 59 -1.09 10.77 -4.63
CA THR A 59 0.28 11.25 -4.47
C THR A 59 0.67 12.18 -5.62
N GLY A 60 0.31 11.85 -6.86
CA GLY A 60 0.52 12.70 -8.02
C GLY A 60 -0.16 14.07 -7.89
N ASN A 61 -1.40 14.10 -7.37
CA ASN A 61 -2.11 15.34 -7.07
C ASN A 61 -1.39 16.16 -5.99
N HIS A 62 -0.92 15.54 -4.91
CA HIS A 62 -0.14 16.22 -3.88
C HIS A 62 1.17 16.81 -4.43
N ILE A 63 1.91 16.08 -5.27
CA ILE A 63 3.13 16.58 -5.92
C ILE A 63 2.81 17.78 -6.83
N SER A 64 1.73 17.72 -7.60
CA SER A 64 1.35 18.81 -8.51
C SER A 64 1.02 20.11 -7.77
N GLN A 65 0.43 19.98 -6.58
CA GLN A 65 -0.04 21.09 -5.75
C GLN A 65 1.00 21.58 -4.72
N CYS A 66 2.08 20.83 -4.47
CA CYS A 66 3.08 21.22 -3.48
C CYS A 66 3.94 22.41 -3.95
N PRO A 67 4.51 23.20 -3.02
CA PRO A 67 5.53 24.20 -3.36
C PRO A 67 6.90 23.53 -3.64
N GLY A 68 7.87 24.31 -4.12
CA GLY A 68 9.25 23.84 -4.29
C GLY A 68 9.52 23.11 -5.61
N ASP A 69 10.53 22.25 -5.63
CA ASP A 69 10.98 21.53 -6.82
C ASP A 69 10.11 20.30 -7.11
N LYS A 70 8.95 20.56 -7.73
CA LYS A 70 8.00 19.52 -8.11
C LYS A 70 8.55 18.57 -9.17
N HIS A 71 9.42 19.07 -10.05
CA HIS A 71 9.99 18.29 -11.13
C HIS A 71 10.86 17.16 -10.56
N HIS A 72 11.75 17.48 -9.61
CA HIS A 72 12.58 16.48 -8.94
C HIS A 72 11.75 15.40 -8.24
N ILE A 73 10.69 15.80 -7.53
CA ILE A 73 9.81 14.84 -6.84
C ILE A 73 9.03 13.98 -7.84
N ALA A 74 8.49 14.60 -8.89
CA ALA A 74 7.76 13.90 -9.95
C ALA A 74 8.66 12.89 -10.69
N THR A 75 9.91 13.23 -11.00
CA THR A 75 10.86 12.29 -11.63
C THR A 75 11.14 11.08 -10.74
N LYS A 76 11.31 11.26 -9.42
CA LYS A 76 11.47 10.12 -8.51
C LYS A 76 10.23 9.23 -8.49
N PHE A 77 9.06 9.85 -8.45
CA PHE A 77 7.80 9.13 -8.42
C PHE A 77 7.51 8.39 -9.73
N GLU A 78 7.81 9.00 -10.87
CA GLU A 78 7.77 8.37 -12.19
C GLU A 78 8.62 7.10 -12.23
N ASN A 79 9.85 7.12 -11.70
CA ASN A 79 10.69 5.93 -11.64
C ASN A 79 10.02 4.79 -10.85
N TRP A 80 9.40 5.08 -9.70
CA TRP A 80 8.68 4.05 -8.92
C TRP A 80 7.45 3.50 -9.64
N ILE A 81 6.74 4.35 -10.38
CA ILE A 81 5.61 3.92 -11.22
C ILE A 81 6.13 3.02 -12.34
N ASN A 82 7.21 3.40 -13.03
CA ASN A 82 7.82 2.59 -14.09
C ASN A 82 8.31 1.25 -13.55
N ASP A 83 8.96 1.22 -12.38
CA ASP A 83 9.37 -0.02 -11.74
C ASP A 83 8.16 -0.90 -11.38
N THR A 84 7.08 -0.31 -10.89
CA THR A 84 5.82 -1.03 -10.57
C THR A 84 5.16 -1.59 -11.83
N VAL A 85 5.10 -0.81 -12.92
CA VAL A 85 4.52 -1.27 -14.19
C VAL A 85 5.32 -2.43 -14.76
N ASN A 86 6.65 -2.34 -14.69
CA ASN A 86 7.56 -3.38 -15.20
C ASN A 86 7.78 -4.54 -14.22
N GLY A 87 7.24 -4.46 -13.00
CA GLY A 87 7.42 -5.48 -11.95
C GLY A 87 8.86 -5.65 -11.50
N LEU A 88 9.64 -4.57 -11.51
CA LEU A 88 11.04 -4.58 -11.09
C LEU A 88 11.13 -4.64 -9.57
N SER A 89 11.86 -5.63 -9.06
CA SER A 89 12.05 -5.82 -7.62
C SER A 89 12.56 -4.54 -6.96
N PRO A 90 11.97 -4.10 -5.84
CA PRO A 90 11.03 -4.85 -4.98
C PRO A 90 9.54 -4.64 -5.32
N TRP A 91 9.22 -3.92 -6.38
CA TRP A 91 7.85 -3.56 -6.73
C TRP A 91 7.08 -4.73 -7.34
N ALA A 92 5.87 -4.94 -6.84
CA ALA A 92 4.94 -5.90 -7.43
C ALA A 92 4.38 -5.33 -8.74
N ALA A 93 4.39 -6.15 -9.80
CA ALA A 93 3.84 -5.78 -11.10
C ALA A 93 2.38 -5.24 -10.99
N PHE A 94 2.12 -4.05 -11.54
CA PHE A 94 0.79 -3.41 -11.52
C PHE A 94 -0.30 -4.28 -12.18
N SER A 95 0.06 -5.04 -13.21
CA SER A 95 -0.87 -5.97 -13.88
C SER A 95 -1.52 -7.00 -12.94
N LYS A 96 -0.94 -7.26 -11.76
CA LYS A 96 -1.57 -8.12 -10.75
C LYS A 96 -2.83 -7.49 -10.16
N GLN A 97 -2.86 -6.17 -10.00
CA GLN A 97 -3.97 -5.43 -9.37
C GLN A 97 -4.90 -4.74 -10.38
N SER A 98 -4.55 -4.67 -11.67
CA SER A 98 -5.35 -3.98 -12.69
C SER A 98 -6.78 -4.52 -12.79
N ILE A 99 -6.95 -5.83 -12.59
CA ILE A 99 -8.25 -6.51 -12.60
C ILE A 99 -9.25 -5.94 -11.58
N LEU A 100 -8.77 -5.34 -10.49
CA LEU A 100 -9.63 -4.72 -9.47
C LEU A 100 -10.36 -3.47 -10.00
N TRP A 101 -9.89 -2.90 -11.11
CA TRP A 101 -10.38 -1.68 -11.72
C TRP A 101 -11.25 -1.93 -12.96
N GLU A 102 -11.59 -3.20 -13.22
CA GLU A 102 -12.32 -3.62 -14.41
C GLU A 102 -13.74 -4.08 -14.08
N GLY A 103 -14.71 -3.68 -14.92
CA GLY A 103 -16.06 -4.23 -14.97
C GLY A 103 -16.76 -4.32 -13.62
N GLU A 104 -17.02 -5.56 -13.18
CA GLU A 104 -17.76 -5.83 -11.95
C GLU A 104 -16.95 -5.53 -10.68
N ASN A 105 -15.62 -5.68 -10.72
CA ASN A 105 -14.78 -5.38 -9.54
C ASN A 105 -14.86 -3.89 -9.17
N LEU A 106 -14.87 -3.00 -10.17
CA LEU A 106 -15.04 -1.58 -9.93
C LEU A 106 -16.41 -1.26 -9.29
N LYS A 107 -17.49 -1.94 -9.75
CA LYS A 107 -18.81 -1.80 -9.13
C LYS A 107 -18.82 -2.31 -7.69
N MET A 108 -18.09 -3.38 -7.39
CA MET A 108 -17.97 -3.91 -6.03
C MET A 108 -17.25 -2.92 -5.10
N VAL A 109 -16.18 -2.27 -5.57
CA VAL A 109 -15.48 -1.22 -4.80
C VAL A 109 -16.46 -0.08 -4.48
N ALA A 110 -17.20 0.41 -5.48
CA ALA A 110 -18.19 1.47 -5.30
C ALA A 110 -19.34 1.07 -4.37
N LYS A 111 -19.82 -0.17 -4.48
CA LYS A 111 -20.83 -0.72 -3.58
C LYS A 111 -20.33 -0.74 -2.14
N ARG A 112 -19.15 -1.29 -1.89
CA ARG A 112 -18.58 -1.39 -0.54
C ARG A 112 -18.29 -0.01 0.04
N TRP A 113 -17.73 0.90 -0.73
CA TRP A 113 -17.50 2.28 -0.28
C TRP A 113 -18.80 2.95 0.14
N ARG A 114 -19.85 2.91 -0.70
CA ARG A 114 -21.18 3.45 -0.37
C ARG A 114 -21.75 2.82 0.92
N GLU A 115 -21.61 1.51 1.11
CA GLU A 115 -22.09 0.82 2.31
C GLU A 115 -21.34 1.24 3.58
N ASN A 116 -20.12 1.74 3.43
CA ASN A 116 -19.27 2.22 4.53
C ASN A 116 -19.11 3.74 4.51
N ILE A 117 -20.00 4.50 3.86
CA ILE A 117 -19.85 5.97 3.69
C ILE A 117 -19.81 6.75 5.02
N ASN A 118 -20.36 6.17 6.08
CA ASN A 118 -20.35 6.74 7.42
C ASN A 118 -19.05 6.43 8.20
N SER A 119 -18.20 5.56 7.67
CA SER A 119 -16.81 5.48 8.11
C SER A 119 -16.05 6.57 7.37
N ASP A 120 -15.14 7.27 8.04
CA ASP A 120 -14.40 8.44 7.49
C ASP A 120 -13.44 8.09 6.32
N HIS A 121 -13.69 6.99 5.61
CA HIS A 121 -12.87 6.47 4.52
C HIS A 121 -13.31 7.02 3.16
N SER A 122 -12.32 7.43 2.38
CA SER A 122 -12.50 7.81 1.00
C SER A 122 -12.76 6.58 0.11
N TYR A 123 -13.13 6.86 -1.14
CA TYR A 123 -13.17 5.83 -2.17
C TYR A 123 -11.78 5.24 -2.43
N GLY A 124 -10.72 6.07 -2.32
CA GLY A 124 -9.32 5.66 -2.42
C GLY A 124 -8.99 4.60 -1.37
N ASP A 125 -9.33 4.85 -0.11
CA ASP A 125 -9.13 3.91 1.00
C ASP A 125 -9.84 2.58 0.76
N ALA A 126 -11.11 2.63 0.35
CA ALA A 126 -11.89 1.42 0.04
C ALA A 126 -11.23 0.58 -1.07
N SER A 127 -10.55 1.21 -2.02
CA SER A 127 -9.81 0.51 -3.08
C SER A 127 -8.46 -0.05 -2.61
N ILE A 128 -7.75 0.64 -1.71
CA ILE A 128 -6.50 0.15 -1.10
C ILE A 128 -6.80 -1.12 -0.29
N VAL A 129 -7.92 -1.16 0.42
CA VAL A 129 -8.39 -2.37 1.13
C VAL A 129 -8.60 -3.54 0.17
N ASP A 130 -9.10 -3.31 -1.04
CA ASP A 130 -9.24 -4.38 -2.04
C ASP A 130 -7.91 -4.88 -2.57
N VAL A 131 -6.95 -3.98 -2.80
CA VAL A 131 -5.59 -4.37 -3.13
C VAL A 131 -5.00 -5.23 -2.01
N ALA A 132 -5.13 -4.81 -0.76
CA ALA A 132 -4.66 -5.59 0.39
C ALA A 132 -5.30 -6.98 0.46
N ASN A 133 -6.62 -7.07 0.30
CA ASN A 133 -7.36 -8.33 0.28
C ASN A 133 -6.96 -9.23 -0.90
N PHE A 134 -6.68 -8.65 -2.06
CA PHE A 134 -6.21 -9.37 -3.24
C PHE A 134 -4.85 -10.04 -2.97
N TYR A 135 -3.87 -9.30 -2.45
CA TYR A 135 -2.57 -9.87 -2.07
C TYR A 135 -2.70 -10.89 -0.93
N ASN A 136 -3.62 -10.67 0.02
CA ASN A 136 -3.85 -11.62 1.10
C ASN A 136 -4.41 -12.96 0.59
N LYS A 137 -5.02 -13.02 -0.59
CA LYS A 137 -5.48 -14.30 -1.17
C LYS A 137 -4.35 -15.10 -1.83
N MET A 138 -3.20 -14.47 -2.12
CA MET A 138 -2.09 -15.16 -2.77
C MET A 138 -1.41 -16.18 -1.83
N PRO A 139 -1.20 -17.45 -2.24
CA PRO A 139 -0.62 -18.48 -1.38
C PRO A 139 0.79 -18.15 -0.85
N ILE A 140 1.60 -17.47 -1.66
CA ILE A 140 2.99 -17.12 -1.31
C ILE A 140 3.10 -15.96 -0.31
N ILE A 141 2.05 -15.14 -0.19
CA ILE A 141 1.96 -14.02 0.75
C ILE A 141 1.37 -14.54 2.07
N HIS A 142 2.15 -14.54 3.15
CA HIS A 142 1.69 -14.96 4.48
C HIS A 142 1.17 -13.80 5.34
N GLU A 143 1.48 -12.57 4.94
CA GLU A 143 1.16 -11.35 5.69
C GLU A 143 1.06 -10.18 4.71
N VAL A 144 0.02 -9.38 4.89
CA VAL A 144 -0.19 -8.14 4.15
C VAL A 144 -0.16 -7.02 5.17
N VAL A 145 0.63 -5.99 4.89
CA VAL A 145 0.73 -4.80 5.72
C VAL A 145 0.20 -3.64 4.91
N ILE A 146 -0.87 -2.99 5.38
CA ILE A 146 -1.26 -1.67 4.90
C ILE A 146 -0.36 -0.66 5.63
N PHE A 147 0.60 -0.11 4.90
CA PHE A 147 1.52 0.88 5.43
C PHE A 147 0.92 2.27 5.20
N THR A 148 0.32 2.81 6.25
CA THR A 148 -0.44 4.07 6.25
C THR A 148 -0.26 4.81 7.57
N GLY A 149 -0.36 6.14 7.54
CA GLY A 149 -0.54 6.98 8.73
C GLY A 149 -2.00 7.16 9.15
N ASP A 150 -2.95 6.53 8.46
CA ASP A 150 -4.38 6.58 8.79
C ASP A 150 -4.79 5.34 9.60
N GLU A 151 -5.17 5.55 10.87
CA GLU A 151 -5.58 4.48 11.77
C GLU A 151 -6.89 3.80 11.33
N GLY A 152 -7.78 4.55 10.68
CA GLY A 152 -9.02 4.04 10.11
C GLY A 152 -8.72 3.04 9.00
N LEU A 153 -7.90 3.42 8.03
CA LEU A 153 -7.44 2.52 6.96
C LEU A 153 -6.64 1.34 7.52
N LYS A 154 -5.78 1.58 8.52
CA LYS A 154 -5.00 0.52 9.18
C LYS A 154 -5.87 -0.57 9.81
N SER A 155 -7.06 -0.22 10.30
CA SER A 155 -7.99 -1.18 10.91
C SER A 155 -8.52 -2.24 9.94
N TYR A 156 -8.41 -2.01 8.62
CA TYR A 156 -8.77 -2.96 7.57
C TYR A 156 -7.62 -3.87 7.12
N GLU A 157 -6.45 -3.77 7.76
CA GLU A 157 -5.34 -4.66 7.47
C GLU A 157 -5.74 -6.13 7.61
N PRO A 158 -5.50 -6.98 6.59
CA PRO A 158 -5.87 -8.38 6.66
C PRO A 158 -5.13 -9.11 7.79
N LYS A 159 -5.84 -9.97 8.52
CA LYS A 159 -5.21 -10.81 9.55
C LYS A 159 -4.14 -11.71 8.93
N LYS A 160 -2.99 -11.77 9.62
CA LYS A 160 -1.89 -12.67 9.27
C LYS A 160 -2.36 -14.12 9.18
N LYS A 161 -1.94 -14.83 8.14
CA LYS A 161 -2.24 -16.25 7.98
C LYS A 161 -1.47 -17.06 9.02
N GLN A 162 -2.16 -17.96 9.72
CA GLN A 162 -1.50 -18.93 10.57
C GLN A 162 -0.68 -19.88 9.70
N SER A 163 0.58 -20.11 10.06
CA SER A 163 1.38 -21.17 9.44
C SER A 163 0.70 -22.51 9.73
N ILE A 164 0.36 -23.27 8.69
CA ILE A 164 -0.09 -24.64 8.86
C ILE A 164 1.15 -25.45 9.27
N ILE A 165 1.43 -25.51 10.57
CA ILE A 165 2.35 -26.51 11.11
C ILE A 165 1.60 -27.84 10.99
N GLN A 166 1.79 -28.58 9.90
CA GLN A 166 1.36 -29.97 9.85
C GLN A 166 2.22 -30.74 10.86
N PRO A 167 1.65 -31.33 11.92
CA PRO A 167 2.43 -32.21 12.79
C PRO A 167 2.91 -33.40 11.95
N ARG A 168 4.23 -33.62 11.92
CA ARG A 168 4.85 -34.82 11.36
C ARG A 168 4.17 -36.04 12.01
N ARG A 169 3.28 -36.72 11.29
CA ARG A 169 2.84 -38.06 11.67
C ARG A 169 4.09 -38.94 11.65
N ASN A 170 4.60 -39.29 12.84
CA ASN A 170 5.55 -40.38 12.97
C ASN A 170 4.89 -41.62 12.38
N GLN A 171 5.33 -42.02 11.19
CA GLN A 171 5.05 -43.36 10.68
C GLN A 171 5.80 -44.32 11.59
N LYS A 172 5.03 -45.11 12.36
CA LYS A 172 5.51 -46.32 13.02
C LYS A 172 5.61 -47.44 11.99
#